data_AF-A0A3S9PQ38-F1
#
_entry.id   AF-A0A3S9PQ38-F1
#
_cell.length_a   1.000
_cell.length_b   1.000
_cell.length_c   1.000
_cell.angle_alpha   90.00
_cell.angle_beta   90.00
_cell.angle_gamma   90.00
#
_symmetry.space_group_name_H-M   'P 1'
#
loop_
_entity.id
_entity.type
_entity.pdbx_description
1 polymer ?
#
loop_
_entity_poly.entity_id
_entity_poly.type
_entity_poly.pdbx_seq_one_letter_code
_entity_poly.pdbx_strand_id
1 'polypeptide(L)'
;MNRPGSRPFAIRRGVVALLSGLVAVAASVALPGPALAAGARPAGHRVSAAAADAYWTPARMRAAVPAVDGGRRPGVAAGVAGPVPPSHPFDGLPQVGTFFWTDGHNTGRFCGGTVVRSPHRDLVVSAAHCLRSPDPKKQFSFVPQYHDGLKPHGVFPVEDIYLDQRYYDLGTDGGARWDYAVVRLGDRADGTPVQRAVGGFDLGIRPGYAHDVVRLIGYPGSSDAVYPKPLDCTSSTHRYTSTDPAAPGDFLEIACAGYVGGTSGGPFLVRGDDGYEVIGVIGGYHTGGDTPDISYSSYFGDDLVDLFADAVEGAAPAEPGGGR
;
A
#
# COMPACT_ATOMS: atom_id res chain seq x y z
N MET A 1 25.95 -69.14 13.09
CA MET A 1 24.86 -70.12 12.83
C MET A 1 23.87 -69.43 11.89
N ASN A 2 24.08 -69.63 10.59
CA ASN A 2 23.27 -70.47 9.69
C ASN A 2 21.90 -69.86 9.30
N ARG A 3 21.93 -69.20 8.13
CA ARG A 3 20.95 -69.19 6.99
C ARG A 3 20.10 -70.48 6.85
N PRO A 4 19.20 -70.62 5.84
CA PRO A 4 18.24 -69.70 5.19
C PRO A 4 16.90 -70.44 4.81
N GLY A 5 16.01 -69.80 4.04
CA GLY A 5 15.06 -70.51 3.15
C GLY A 5 13.95 -69.59 2.64
N SER A 6 13.42 -69.66 1.42
CA SER A 6 13.77 -70.40 0.20
C SER A 6 12.75 -69.96 -0.87
N ARG A 7 13.20 -69.67 -2.08
CA ARG A 7 12.34 -69.54 -3.28
C ARG A 7 11.98 -70.94 -3.83
N PRO A 8 10.87 -71.05 -4.57
CA PRO A 8 10.86 -71.78 -5.86
C PRO A 8 10.28 -70.86 -6.96
N PHE A 9 10.91 -70.61 -8.12
CA PHE A 9 11.27 -71.44 -9.29
C PHE A 9 10.11 -72.13 -10.03
N ALA A 10 9.76 -71.56 -11.21
CA ALA A 10 9.37 -72.22 -12.46
C ALA A 10 9.59 -71.15 -13.57
N ILE A 11 10.55 -71.20 -14.50
CA ILE A 11 10.96 -72.15 -15.55
C ILE A 11 10.00 -72.22 -16.76
N ARG A 12 10.40 -71.44 -17.79
CA ARG A 12 10.58 -71.76 -19.23
C ARG A 12 9.54 -71.35 -20.29
N ARG A 13 10.17 -70.99 -21.42
CA ARG A 13 9.74 -70.88 -22.85
C ARG A 13 9.11 -69.51 -23.17
N GLY A 14 9.70 -68.60 -23.94
CA GLY A 14 10.70 -68.71 -25.00
C GLY A 14 10.03 -68.49 -26.34
N VAL A 15 10.10 -67.27 -26.90
CA VAL A 15 10.07 -66.98 -28.35
C VAL A 15 10.87 -65.69 -28.57
N VAL A 16 11.92 -65.80 -29.37
CA VAL A 16 12.68 -64.69 -29.94
C VAL A 16 11.91 -64.19 -31.17
N ALA A 17 11.58 -62.91 -31.20
CA ALA A 17 11.20 -62.21 -32.43
C ALA A 17 12.14 -61.02 -32.62
N LEU A 18 13.06 -61.18 -33.58
CA LEU A 18 13.90 -60.12 -34.11
C LEU A 18 13.00 -59.12 -34.86
N LEU A 19 12.94 -57.89 -34.37
CA LEU A 19 12.45 -56.75 -35.15
C LEU A 19 13.57 -55.70 -35.21
N SER A 20 14.21 -55.67 -36.36
CA SER A 20 15.09 -54.60 -36.81
C SER A 20 14.29 -53.29 -36.85
N GLY A 21 14.62 -52.34 -35.99
CA GLY A 21 14.03 -51.01 -35.97
C GLY A 21 15.12 -49.95 -36.07
N LEU A 22 15.06 -49.12 -37.12
CA LEU A 22 15.93 -47.99 -37.38
C LEU A 22 16.15 -47.12 -36.13
N VAL A 23 17.41 -46.84 -35.80
CA VAL A 23 17.77 -45.73 -34.92
C VAL A 23 17.69 -44.45 -35.75
N ALA A 24 16.60 -43.71 -35.61
CA ALA A 24 16.55 -42.32 -36.07
C ALA A 24 17.24 -41.43 -35.02
N VAL A 25 18.45 -40.98 -35.33
CA VAL A 25 19.12 -39.93 -34.55
C VAL A 25 18.40 -38.62 -34.84
N ALA A 26 17.48 -38.22 -33.95
CA ALA A 26 16.92 -36.88 -33.97
C ALA A 26 17.93 -35.91 -33.35
N ALA A 27 18.65 -35.16 -34.18
CA ALA A 27 19.44 -34.02 -33.73
C ALA A 27 18.48 -32.93 -33.22
N SER A 28 18.40 -32.77 -31.90
CA SER A 28 17.67 -31.68 -31.27
C SER A 28 18.43 -30.37 -31.49
N VAL A 29 18.10 -29.64 -32.55
CA VAL A 29 18.50 -28.24 -32.69
C VAL A 29 17.73 -27.45 -31.65
N ALA A 30 18.39 -27.07 -30.56
CA ALA A 30 17.85 -26.12 -29.60
C ALA A 30 17.77 -24.76 -30.30
N LEU A 31 16.58 -24.42 -30.81
CA LEU A 31 16.28 -23.05 -31.23
C LEU A 31 16.25 -22.18 -29.97
N PRO A 32 16.97 -21.04 -29.93
CA PRO A 32 16.80 -20.09 -28.85
C PRO A 32 15.34 -19.64 -28.84
N GLY A 33 14.64 -19.94 -27.74
CA GLY A 33 13.29 -19.43 -27.53
C GLY A 33 13.29 -17.91 -27.62
N PRO A 34 12.19 -17.29 -28.07
CA PRO A 34 12.12 -15.83 -28.10
C PRO A 34 12.30 -15.35 -26.66
N ALA A 35 13.38 -14.62 -26.39
CA ALA A 35 13.50 -13.86 -25.16
C ALA A 35 12.27 -12.95 -25.13
N LEU A 36 11.39 -13.16 -24.14
CA LEU A 36 10.39 -12.17 -23.79
C LEU A 36 11.17 -10.91 -23.41
N ALA A 37 11.28 -9.99 -24.36
CA ALA A 37 11.74 -8.64 -24.06
C ALA A 37 10.77 -8.13 -23.00
N ALA A 38 11.26 -7.95 -21.76
CA ALA A 38 10.58 -7.11 -20.80
C ALA A 38 10.33 -5.79 -21.52
N GLY A 39 9.08 -5.50 -21.85
CA GLY A 39 8.72 -4.31 -22.58
C GLY A 39 9.24 -3.12 -21.79
N ALA A 40 10.26 -2.45 -22.32
CA ALA A 40 10.69 -1.17 -21.78
C ALA A 40 9.49 -0.24 -21.91
N ARG A 41 8.83 0.01 -20.77
CA ARG A 41 7.68 0.90 -20.70
C ARG A 41 8.13 2.30 -21.08
N PRO A 42 7.26 3.10 -21.74
CA PRO A 42 7.60 4.48 -22.05
C PRO A 42 7.98 5.18 -20.75
N ALA A 43 9.19 5.72 -20.71
CA ALA A 43 9.65 6.54 -19.61
C ALA A 43 8.82 7.84 -19.61
N GLY A 44 7.66 7.81 -18.94
CA GLY A 44 7.18 9.00 -18.25
C GLY A 44 8.32 9.56 -17.41
N HIS A 45 8.36 10.86 -17.16
CA HIS A 45 9.50 11.58 -16.60
C HIS A 45 9.89 11.06 -15.19
N ARG A 46 10.53 9.89 -15.12
CA ARG A 46 10.94 9.20 -13.91
C ARG A 46 12.06 10.02 -13.30
N VAL A 47 11.77 10.65 -12.17
CA VAL A 47 12.78 11.35 -11.38
C VAL A 47 13.75 10.29 -10.87
N SER A 48 15.05 10.49 -11.11
CA SER A 48 16.05 9.57 -10.57
C SER A 48 16.04 9.64 -9.04
N ALA A 49 16.24 8.51 -8.37
CA ALA A 49 16.22 8.46 -6.90
C ALA A 49 17.23 9.42 -6.24
N ALA A 50 18.40 9.63 -6.87
CA ALA A 50 19.38 10.61 -6.42
C ALA A 50 18.88 12.06 -6.54
N ALA A 51 18.17 12.38 -7.63
CA ALA A 51 17.56 13.71 -7.80
C ALA A 51 16.42 13.92 -6.80
N ALA A 52 15.56 12.92 -6.58
CA ALA A 52 14.50 12.96 -5.59
C ALA A 52 15.06 13.16 -4.17
N ASP A 53 16.12 12.43 -3.80
CA ASP A 53 16.76 12.57 -2.50
C ASP A 53 17.38 13.95 -2.29
N ALA A 54 18.08 14.49 -3.30
CA ALA A 54 18.64 15.84 -3.24
C ALA A 54 17.54 16.92 -3.23
N TYR A 55 16.41 16.68 -3.89
CA TYR A 55 15.28 17.59 -3.92
C TYR A 55 14.61 17.71 -2.54
N TRP A 56 14.26 16.59 -1.92
CA TRP A 56 13.60 16.54 -0.61
C TRP A 56 14.58 16.77 0.54
N THR A 57 14.87 18.06 0.76
CA THR A 57 15.60 18.54 1.92
C THR A 57 14.70 18.59 3.16
N PRO A 58 15.28 18.59 4.38
CA PRO A 58 14.52 18.77 5.62
C PRO A 58 13.63 20.02 5.59
N ALA A 59 14.12 21.12 4.98
CA ALA A 59 13.36 22.36 4.87
C ALA A 59 12.13 22.21 3.96
N ARG A 60 12.26 21.52 2.81
CA ARG A 60 11.13 21.29 1.90
C ARG A 60 10.08 20.36 2.51
N MET A 61 10.51 19.29 3.17
CA MET A 61 9.59 18.35 3.84
C MET A 61 8.85 19.02 4.99
N ARG A 62 9.53 19.83 5.81
CA ARG A 62 8.88 20.60 6.89
C ARG A 62 7.94 21.70 6.40
N ALA A 63 8.16 22.23 5.20
CA ALA A 63 7.32 23.25 4.58
C ALA A 63 6.16 22.66 3.76
N ALA A 64 6.12 21.33 3.58
CA ALA A 64 5.02 20.68 2.87
C ALA A 64 3.74 20.75 3.70
N VAL A 65 2.61 20.90 3.02
CA VAL A 65 1.27 20.96 3.62
C VAL A 65 0.47 19.72 3.25
N PRO A 66 -0.59 19.36 4.00
CA PRO A 66 -1.45 18.25 3.62
C PRO A 66 -1.95 18.31 2.17
N ALA A 67 -2.12 17.13 1.57
CA ALA A 67 -2.68 16.97 0.22
C ALA A 67 -4.13 17.46 0.13
N VAL A 68 -4.90 17.21 1.18
CA VAL A 68 -6.27 17.69 1.36
C VAL A 68 -6.33 18.47 2.66
N ASP A 69 -6.90 19.67 2.60
CA ASP A 69 -7.17 20.46 3.79
C ASP A 69 -8.36 19.84 4.54
N GLY A 70 -8.27 19.70 5.87
CA GLY A 70 -9.33 19.15 6.73
C GLY A 70 -10.56 20.06 6.88
N GLY A 71 -10.96 20.76 5.82
CA GLY A 71 -11.88 21.89 5.82
C GLY A 71 -13.37 21.53 5.70
N ARG A 72 -13.81 20.30 6.02
CA ARG A 72 -15.25 20.05 6.13
C ARG A 72 -15.74 20.58 7.48
N ARG A 73 -16.79 21.41 7.45
CA ARG A 73 -17.46 21.90 8.66
C ARG A 73 -17.93 20.71 9.49
N PRO A 74 -17.86 20.76 10.83
CA PRO A 74 -18.30 19.66 11.67
C PRO A 74 -19.75 19.29 11.34
N GLY A 75 -19.93 18.11 10.75
CA GLY A 75 -21.20 17.40 10.82
C GLY A 75 -21.41 16.95 12.27
N VAL A 76 -22.68 16.80 12.68
CA VAL A 76 -22.99 16.26 14.01
C VAL A 76 -22.52 14.81 14.02
N ALA A 77 -21.39 14.53 14.67
CA ALA A 77 -20.90 13.18 14.85
C ALA A 77 -21.97 12.32 15.53
N ALA A 78 -22.29 11.16 14.96
CA ALA A 78 -22.95 10.11 15.72
C ALA A 78 -21.96 9.67 16.80
N GLY A 79 -22.28 10.01 18.04
CA GLY A 79 -21.33 10.00 19.15
C GLY A 79 -20.74 8.63 19.42
N VAL A 80 -19.42 8.55 19.43
CA VAL A 80 -18.73 7.44 20.07
C VAL A 80 -18.99 7.56 21.57
N ALA A 81 -19.66 6.57 22.14
CA ALA A 81 -20.02 6.56 23.55
C ALA A 81 -18.77 6.26 24.41
N GLY A 82 -18.05 7.29 24.84
CA GLY A 82 -16.93 7.15 25.78
C GLY A 82 -15.83 8.19 25.60
N PRO A 83 -14.84 8.23 26.50
CA PRO A 83 -13.64 9.07 26.33
C PRO A 83 -12.83 8.59 25.11
N VAL A 84 -12.47 9.53 24.23
CA VAL A 84 -11.58 9.26 23.09
C VAL A 84 -10.15 9.02 23.61
N PRO A 85 -9.50 7.90 23.26
CA PRO A 85 -8.10 7.65 23.63
C PRO A 85 -7.16 8.74 23.08
N PRO A 86 -6.20 9.23 23.90
CA PRO A 86 -5.23 10.21 23.44
C PRO A 86 -4.23 9.57 22.45
N SER A 87 -3.73 10.38 21.53
CA SER A 87 -2.58 10.03 20.71
C SER A 87 -1.29 10.64 21.26
N HIS A 88 -0.16 10.04 20.91
CA HIS A 88 1.15 10.47 21.38
C HIS A 88 2.14 10.56 20.21
N PRO A 89 2.92 11.67 20.11
CA PRO A 89 4.02 11.74 19.16
C PRO A 89 5.08 10.68 19.45
N PHE A 90 5.64 10.08 18.41
CA PHE A 90 6.76 9.13 18.48
C PHE A 90 7.62 9.23 17.22
N ASP A 91 8.71 8.47 17.13
CA ASP A 91 9.66 8.57 16.00
C ASP A 91 9.24 7.76 14.75
N GLY A 92 8.07 7.13 14.77
CA GLY A 92 7.57 6.32 13.65
C GLY A 92 8.04 4.87 13.64
N LEU A 93 7.34 4.05 12.88
CA LEU A 93 7.78 2.70 12.52
C LEU A 93 8.54 2.74 11.19
N PRO A 94 9.58 1.91 10.97
CA PRO A 94 10.34 1.89 9.71
C PRO A 94 9.46 1.78 8.45
N GLN A 95 8.38 0.99 8.52
CA GLN A 95 7.50 0.68 7.40
C GLN A 95 6.45 1.78 7.13
N VAL A 96 6.20 2.67 8.08
CA VAL A 96 5.18 3.73 7.96
C VAL A 96 5.89 5.03 7.63
N GLY A 97 5.38 5.77 6.67
CA GLY A 97 6.06 6.97 6.19
C GLY A 97 5.12 7.96 5.52
N THR A 98 5.73 8.90 4.82
CA THR A 98 5.04 10.01 4.19
C THR A 98 5.43 10.09 2.73
N PHE A 99 4.43 10.25 1.86
CA PHE A 99 4.64 10.68 0.50
C PHE A 99 4.82 12.20 0.45
N PHE A 100 5.76 12.67 -0.37
CA PHE A 100 5.97 14.08 -0.67
C PHE A 100 5.96 14.31 -2.17
N TRP A 101 5.28 15.37 -2.62
CA TRP A 101 5.34 15.84 -4.01
C TRP A 101 5.26 17.36 -4.06
N THR A 102 5.60 17.92 -5.21
CA THR A 102 5.37 19.33 -5.53
C THR A 102 4.25 19.42 -6.55
N ASP A 103 3.19 20.17 -6.21
CA ASP A 103 2.03 20.35 -7.07
C ASP A 103 2.28 21.33 -8.23
N GLY A 104 1.25 21.55 -9.06
CA GLY A 104 1.29 22.49 -10.18
C GLY A 104 1.58 23.94 -9.77
N HIS A 105 1.32 24.29 -8.51
CA HIS A 105 1.53 25.61 -7.92
C HIS A 105 2.88 25.76 -7.20
N ASN A 106 3.75 24.74 -7.32
CA ASN A 106 5.04 24.66 -6.63
C ASN A 106 4.94 24.61 -5.10
N THR A 107 3.81 24.12 -4.58
CA THR A 107 3.62 23.86 -3.15
C THR A 107 3.97 22.42 -2.84
N GLY A 108 4.74 22.20 -1.77
CA GLY A 108 5.01 20.86 -1.25
C GLY A 108 3.74 20.28 -0.63
N ARG A 109 3.38 19.06 -1.02
CA ARG A 109 2.22 18.33 -0.52
C ARG A 109 2.65 17.03 0.11
N PHE A 110 1.87 16.54 1.08
CA PHE A 110 2.14 15.26 1.69
C PHE A 110 0.88 14.48 2.10
N CYS A 111 1.05 13.17 2.23
CA CYS A 111 0.07 12.21 2.74
C CYS A 111 0.78 10.98 3.32
N GLY A 112 0.14 10.22 4.20
CA GLY A 112 0.70 9.01 4.81
C GLY A 112 0.71 7.79 3.87
N GLY A 113 1.53 6.81 4.21
CA GLY A 113 1.56 5.51 3.53
C GLY A 113 2.31 4.45 4.32
N THR A 114 2.08 3.20 3.98
CA THR A 114 2.68 2.05 4.67
C THR A 114 3.22 1.01 3.69
N VAL A 115 4.48 0.63 3.88
CA VAL A 115 5.13 -0.43 3.10
C VAL A 115 4.50 -1.78 3.45
N VAL A 116 4.02 -2.48 2.42
CA VAL A 116 3.40 -3.80 2.54
C VAL A 116 4.25 -4.87 1.87
N ARG A 117 4.17 -6.10 2.37
CA ARG A 117 4.90 -7.21 1.78
C ARG A 117 4.41 -7.47 0.36
N SER A 118 5.33 -7.45 -0.59
CA SER A 118 5.05 -7.64 -2.01
C SER A 118 6.13 -8.48 -2.68
N PRO A 119 5.81 -9.22 -3.77
CA PRO A 119 6.79 -10.02 -4.49
C PRO A 119 8.01 -9.23 -4.97
N HIS A 120 7.79 -7.98 -5.40
CA HIS A 120 8.80 -7.08 -5.93
C HIS A 120 9.41 -6.13 -4.89
N ARG A 121 8.94 -6.17 -3.63
CA ARG A 121 9.50 -5.43 -2.49
C ARG A 121 9.40 -3.90 -2.61
N ASP A 122 8.42 -3.44 -3.36
CA ASP A 122 8.30 -2.07 -3.88
C ASP A 122 6.91 -1.44 -3.66
N LEU A 123 5.98 -2.11 -2.96
CA LEU A 123 4.61 -1.63 -2.80
C LEU A 123 4.34 -0.93 -1.45
N VAL A 124 3.56 0.14 -1.52
CA VAL A 124 3.05 0.93 -0.40
C VAL A 124 1.53 1.09 -0.54
N VAL A 125 0.78 0.97 0.55
CA VAL A 125 -0.65 1.31 0.59
C VAL A 125 -0.86 2.72 1.15
N SER A 126 -1.87 3.42 0.63
CA SER A 126 -2.26 4.79 1.03
C SER A 126 -3.75 5.03 0.79
N ALA A 127 -4.23 6.25 0.98
CA ALA A 127 -5.59 6.66 0.66
C ALA A 127 -5.70 7.18 -0.78
N ALA A 128 -6.79 6.85 -1.47
CA ALA A 128 -7.00 7.28 -2.85
C ALA A 128 -7.22 8.79 -2.97
N HIS A 129 -7.93 9.41 -2.00
CA HIS A 129 -8.24 10.84 -2.02
C HIS A 129 -6.99 11.71 -2.04
N CYS A 130 -5.88 11.23 -1.47
CA CYS A 130 -4.60 11.93 -1.52
C CYS A 130 -4.02 11.99 -2.93
N LEU A 131 -4.26 10.95 -3.72
CA LEU A 131 -3.52 10.69 -4.95
C LEU A 131 -4.36 10.88 -6.22
N ARG A 132 -5.70 10.93 -6.07
CA ARG A 132 -6.69 11.07 -7.15
C ARG A 132 -6.55 12.34 -8.00
N SER A 133 -6.08 13.46 -7.44
CA SER A 133 -6.03 14.73 -8.18
C SER A 133 -5.21 14.56 -9.48
N PRO A 134 -5.71 15.03 -10.64
CA PRO A 134 -4.97 14.99 -11.90
C PRO A 134 -3.81 15.99 -11.92
N ASP A 135 -3.68 16.84 -10.89
CA ASP A 135 -2.59 17.80 -10.79
C ASP A 135 -1.23 17.10 -10.83
N PRO A 136 -0.24 17.69 -11.53
CA PRO A 136 1.09 17.13 -11.61
C PRO A 136 1.69 16.90 -10.22
N LYS A 137 2.19 15.69 -9.97
CA LYS A 137 2.97 15.34 -8.77
C LYS A 137 4.45 15.30 -9.13
N LYS A 138 5.09 16.46 -9.14
CA LYS A 138 6.53 16.58 -9.44
C LYS A 138 7.33 16.05 -8.26
N GLN A 139 8.47 15.40 -8.52
CA GLN A 139 9.35 14.86 -7.47
C GLN A 139 8.63 13.90 -6.52
N PHE A 140 7.58 13.21 -6.99
CA PHE A 140 6.74 12.40 -6.13
C PHE A 140 7.53 11.23 -5.54
N SER A 141 7.62 11.20 -4.21
CA SER A 141 8.50 10.28 -3.50
C SER A 141 7.90 9.82 -2.18
N PHE A 142 8.24 8.62 -1.75
CA PHE A 142 7.94 8.09 -0.43
C PHE A 142 9.17 8.16 0.49
N VAL A 143 8.96 8.56 1.74
CA VAL A 143 9.98 8.67 2.79
C VAL A 143 9.55 7.83 3.98
N PRO A 144 10.11 6.61 4.16
CA PRO A 144 9.78 5.74 5.29
C PRO A 144 10.33 6.33 6.59
N GLN A 145 9.58 6.14 7.68
CA GLN A 145 9.92 6.63 9.01
C GLN A 145 10.26 8.12 9.03
N TYR A 146 9.63 8.92 8.18
CA TYR A 146 9.78 10.37 8.25
C TYR A 146 9.50 10.85 9.68
N HIS A 147 10.33 11.74 10.20
CA HIS A 147 10.08 12.50 11.43
C HIS A 147 11.06 13.67 11.51
N ASP A 148 10.68 14.82 12.06
CA ASP A 148 11.60 15.95 12.30
C ASP A 148 12.31 16.54 11.06
N GLY A 149 11.79 16.29 9.85
CA GLY A 149 12.47 16.63 8.61
C GLY A 149 13.58 15.63 8.23
N LEU A 150 13.69 14.53 8.97
CA LEU A 150 14.62 13.43 8.72
C LEU A 150 14.00 12.42 7.76
N LYS A 151 14.89 11.74 7.04
CA LYS A 151 14.59 10.65 6.12
C LYS A 151 15.48 9.45 6.48
N PRO A 152 15.24 8.77 7.61
CA PRO A 152 16.17 7.78 8.17
C PRO A 152 16.54 6.66 7.20
N HIS A 153 15.60 6.30 6.32
CA HIS A 153 15.76 5.24 5.31
C HIS A 153 15.90 5.78 3.87
N GLY A 154 16.11 7.08 3.72
CA GLY A 154 16.23 7.76 2.43
C GLY A 154 14.90 8.00 1.72
N VAL A 155 14.98 8.27 0.42
CA VAL A 155 13.86 8.65 -0.44
C VAL A 155 13.70 7.61 -1.56
N PHE A 156 12.46 7.24 -1.83
CA PHE A 156 12.09 6.30 -2.88
C PHE A 156 11.16 7.01 -3.88
N PRO A 157 11.56 7.19 -5.15
CA PRO A 157 10.68 7.82 -6.13
C PRO A 157 9.44 6.95 -6.37
N VAL A 158 8.29 7.57 -6.63
CA VAL A 158 7.08 6.85 -7.04
C VAL A 158 7.13 6.60 -8.54
N GLU A 159 6.81 5.37 -8.97
CA GLU A 159 6.73 5.00 -10.38
C GLU A 159 5.30 5.01 -10.90
N ASP A 160 4.38 4.34 -10.17
CA ASP A 160 3.01 4.13 -10.60
C ASP A 160 2.05 4.23 -9.40
N ILE A 161 0.84 4.74 -9.64
CA ILE A 161 -0.22 4.87 -8.64
C ILE A 161 -1.44 4.09 -9.10
N TYR A 162 -1.88 3.11 -8.32
CA TYR A 162 -3.04 2.29 -8.62
C TYR A 162 -4.19 2.70 -7.71
N LEU A 163 -5.26 3.22 -8.32
CA LEU A 163 -6.55 3.52 -7.70
C LEU A 163 -7.64 2.69 -8.39
N ASP A 164 -8.69 2.35 -7.67
CA ASP A 164 -9.87 1.74 -8.27
C ASP A 164 -10.57 2.74 -9.21
N GLN A 165 -10.94 2.32 -10.42
CA GLN A 165 -11.61 3.19 -11.40
C GLN A 165 -12.93 3.77 -10.84
N ARG A 166 -13.66 3.01 -10.01
CA ARG A 166 -14.90 3.49 -9.37
C ARG A 166 -14.66 4.70 -8.48
N TYR A 167 -13.47 4.85 -7.91
CA TYR A 167 -13.11 6.03 -7.13
C TYR A 167 -12.99 7.30 -7.99
N TYR A 168 -12.52 7.17 -9.23
CA TYR A 168 -12.55 8.28 -10.18
C TYR A 168 -13.98 8.62 -10.59
N ASP A 169 -14.75 7.60 -10.96
CA ASP A 169 -16.08 7.73 -11.57
C ASP A 169 -17.13 8.27 -10.60
N LEU A 170 -17.09 7.82 -9.34
CA LEU A 170 -18.06 8.21 -8.30
C LEU A 170 -17.63 9.46 -7.51
N GLY A 171 -16.37 9.88 -7.66
CA GLY A 171 -15.78 10.96 -6.86
C GLY A 171 -15.52 10.55 -5.41
N THR A 172 -15.03 11.51 -4.62
CA THR A 172 -14.55 11.26 -3.25
C THR A 172 -15.60 10.64 -2.34
N ASP A 173 -16.78 11.25 -2.21
CA ASP A 173 -17.82 10.75 -1.30
C ASP A 173 -18.48 9.48 -1.86
N GLY A 174 -18.95 9.51 -3.11
CA GLY A 174 -19.63 8.36 -3.72
C GLY A 174 -18.72 7.14 -3.88
N GLY A 175 -17.41 7.37 -4.02
CA GLY A 175 -16.37 6.37 -4.11
C GLY A 175 -15.78 5.95 -2.76
N ALA A 176 -16.26 6.44 -1.62
CA ALA A 176 -15.65 6.23 -0.30
C ALA A 176 -15.30 4.76 0.02
N ARG A 177 -16.02 3.78 -0.52
CA ARG A 177 -15.70 2.35 -0.35
C ARG A 177 -14.36 1.92 -0.97
N TRP A 178 -13.81 2.70 -1.88
CA TRP A 178 -12.57 2.46 -2.62
C TRP A 178 -11.52 3.54 -2.35
N ASP A 179 -11.58 4.21 -1.20
CA ASP A 179 -10.60 5.25 -0.81
C ASP A 179 -9.29 4.65 -0.28
N TYR A 180 -8.68 3.80 -1.10
CA TYR A 180 -7.37 3.23 -0.90
C TYR A 180 -6.59 3.22 -2.23
N ALA A 181 -5.28 3.25 -2.12
CA ALA A 181 -4.36 3.21 -3.26
C ALA A 181 -3.24 2.21 -2.98
N VAL A 182 -2.78 1.55 -4.04
CA VAL A 182 -1.52 0.80 -4.04
C VAL A 182 -0.52 1.58 -4.88
N VAL A 183 0.65 1.86 -4.33
CA VAL A 183 1.67 2.70 -4.97
C VAL A 183 2.91 1.86 -5.17
N ARG A 184 3.42 1.84 -6.41
CA ARG A 184 4.68 1.19 -6.77
C ARG A 184 5.81 2.20 -6.68
N LEU A 185 6.86 1.85 -5.96
CA LEU A 185 8.06 2.66 -5.81
C LEU A 185 9.18 2.18 -6.73
N GLY A 186 10.03 3.12 -7.12
CA GLY A 186 11.35 2.82 -7.65
C GLY A 186 12.34 2.60 -6.50
N ASP A 187 13.51 2.06 -6.84
CA ASP A 187 14.57 1.82 -5.86
C ASP A 187 15.14 3.13 -5.30
N ARG A 188 15.70 3.06 -4.10
CA ARG A 188 16.53 4.13 -3.54
C ARG A 188 17.77 4.37 -4.41
N ALA A 189 18.44 5.51 -4.21
CA ALA A 189 19.62 5.90 -4.99
C ALA A 189 20.76 4.86 -5.07
N ASP A 190 20.83 3.91 -4.13
CA ASP A 190 21.80 2.81 -4.14
C ASP A 190 21.26 1.48 -4.69
N GLY A 191 20.07 1.47 -5.30
CA GLY A 191 19.41 0.28 -5.85
C GLY A 191 18.71 -0.58 -4.81
N THR A 192 18.53 -0.09 -3.58
CA THR A 192 17.80 -0.84 -2.55
C THR A 192 16.29 -0.66 -2.72
N PRO A 193 15.49 -1.73 -2.85
CA PRO A 193 14.04 -1.64 -2.83
C PRO A 193 13.53 -1.38 -1.41
N VAL A 194 12.39 -0.68 -1.27
CA VAL A 194 11.91 -0.18 0.03
C VAL A 194 11.76 -1.28 1.08
N GLN A 195 11.19 -2.44 0.72
CA GLN A 195 10.96 -3.51 1.70
C GLN A 195 12.26 -4.16 2.17
N ARG A 196 13.39 -4.02 1.45
CA ARG A 196 14.70 -4.41 1.97
C ARG A 196 15.26 -3.39 2.96
N ALA A 197 14.96 -2.11 2.79
CA ALA A 197 15.42 -1.07 3.69
C ALA A 197 14.67 -1.09 5.03
N VAL A 198 13.36 -1.35 5.01
CA VAL A 198 12.50 -1.18 6.20
C VAL A 198 11.62 -2.38 6.55
N GLY A 199 11.64 -3.45 5.76
CA GLY A 199 10.64 -4.52 5.87
C GLY A 199 9.28 -4.10 5.30
N GLY A 200 8.24 -4.87 5.59
CA GLY A 200 6.88 -4.57 5.20
C GLY A 200 5.89 -5.32 6.09
N PHE A 201 4.72 -4.74 6.29
CA PHE A 201 3.61 -5.39 7.01
C PHE A 201 2.79 -6.26 6.07
N ASP A 202 2.14 -7.26 6.63
CA ASP A 202 1.16 -8.05 5.88
C ASP A 202 -0.09 -7.20 5.59
N LEU A 203 -0.82 -7.54 4.53
CA LEU A 203 -2.05 -6.84 4.17
C LEU A 203 -3.25 -7.70 4.54
N GLY A 204 -4.08 -7.19 5.46
CA GLY A 204 -5.26 -7.88 5.95
C GLY A 204 -6.43 -7.72 5.00
N ILE A 205 -6.77 -8.82 4.32
CA ILE A 205 -7.89 -8.90 3.40
C ILE A 205 -9.09 -9.52 4.11
N ARG A 206 -10.23 -8.83 4.00
CA ARG A 206 -11.47 -9.14 4.71
C ARG A 206 -11.24 -9.34 6.21
N PRO A 207 -10.60 -8.37 6.90
CA PRO A 207 -10.15 -8.55 8.29
C PRO A 207 -11.30 -8.59 9.32
N GLY A 208 -12.55 -8.40 8.91
CA GLY A 208 -13.64 -8.08 9.82
C GLY A 208 -13.53 -6.64 10.35
N TYR A 209 -14.50 -6.22 11.17
CA TYR A 209 -14.59 -4.83 11.63
C TYR A 209 -14.28 -4.65 13.11
N ALA A 210 -14.43 -5.71 13.92
CA ALA A 210 -14.26 -5.66 15.36
C ALA A 210 -12.87 -6.17 15.74
N HIS A 211 -12.02 -5.25 16.20
CA HIS A 211 -10.67 -5.53 16.68
C HIS A 211 -10.45 -4.78 17.98
N ASP A 212 -10.10 -5.48 19.06
CA ASP A 212 -10.00 -4.87 20.40
C ASP A 212 -8.75 -4.01 20.57
N VAL A 213 -7.68 -4.29 19.82
CA VAL A 213 -6.39 -3.61 19.92
C VAL A 213 -5.87 -3.29 18.53
N VAL A 214 -6.12 -2.06 18.09
CA VAL A 214 -5.68 -1.49 16.83
C VAL A 214 -4.77 -0.31 17.11
N ARG A 215 -3.57 -0.32 16.53
CA ARG A 215 -2.68 0.85 16.51
C ARG A 215 -2.98 1.68 15.28
N LEU A 216 -3.33 2.94 15.49
CA LEU A 216 -3.52 3.93 14.44
C LEU A 216 -2.27 4.80 14.36
N ILE A 217 -1.68 4.92 13.17
CA ILE A 217 -0.52 5.80 12.96
C ILE A 217 -0.84 6.82 11.87
N GLY A 218 -0.53 8.08 12.10
CA GLY A 218 -0.80 9.16 11.14
C GLY A 218 0.18 10.31 11.27
N TYR A 219 0.41 11.00 10.16
CA TYR A 219 1.28 12.18 10.08
C TYR A 219 0.44 13.45 10.04
N PRO A 220 0.14 14.11 11.18
CA PRO A 220 -0.71 15.28 11.16
C PRO A 220 -0.02 16.46 10.47
N GLY A 221 -0.76 17.23 9.69
CA GLY A 221 -0.35 18.55 9.23
C GLY A 221 -0.65 19.62 10.27
N SER A 222 0.11 20.72 10.24
CA SER A 222 -0.30 21.94 10.96
C SER A 222 0.37 23.19 10.40
N SER A 223 -0.30 24.34 10.57
CA SER A 223 0.29 25.67 10.41
C SER A 223 0.97 26.18 11.69
N ASP A 224 0.58 25.66 12.86
CA ASP A 224 0.88 26.28 14.17
C ASP A 224 1.70 25.36 15.10
N ALA A 225 1.94 24.11 14.72
CA ALA A 225 2.59 23.13 15.57
C ALA A 225 3.89 22.58 14.95
N VAL A 226 4.93 22.55 15.76
CA VAL A 226 6.22 21.91 15.50
C VAL A 226 6.05 20.37 15.60
N TYR A 227 5.16 19.78 14.80
CA TYR A 227 4.95 18.33 14.80
C TYR A 227 5.18 17.70 13.43
N PRO A 228 6.45 17.54 13.04
CA PRO A 228 6.86 16.65 11.96
C PRO A 228 6.90 15.17 12.38
N LYS A 229 6.50 14.82 13.61
CA LYS A 229 6.46 13.45 14.12
C LYS A 229 5.11 12.79 13.87
N PRO A 230 5.07 11.48 13.58
CA PRO A 230 3.81 10.75 13.54
C PRO A 230 3.17 10.64 14.93
N LEU A 231 1.85 10.49 14.93
CA LEU A 231 1.04 10.15 16.09
C LEU A 231 0.84 8.63 16.18
N ASP A 232 0.86 8.10 17.39
CA ASP A 232 0.47 6.72 17.73
C ASP A 232 -0.69 6.75 18.72
N CYS A 233 -1.74 5.99 18.41
CA CYS A 233 -2.90 5.79 19.26
C CYS A 233 -3.26 4.31 19.25
N THR A 234 -3.72 3.78 20.39
CA THR A 234 -4.27 2.42 20.47
C THR A 234 -5.73 2.50 20.91
N SER A 235 -6.61 1.86 20.14
CA SER A 235 -8.05 1.83 20.39
C SER A 235 -8.66 0.58 19.74
N SER A 236 -9.98 0.43 19.81
CA SER A 236 -10.71 -0.66 19.17
C SER A 236 -11.45 -0.16 17.92
N THR A 237 -11.60 -1.01 16.90
CA THR A 237 -12.46 -0.72 15.75
C THR A 237 -13.83 -1.38 15.86
N HIS A 238 -14.81 -0.83 15.17
CA HIS A 238 -16.09 -1.49 14.89
C HIS A 238 -16.60 -1.14 13.49
N ARG A 239 -17.74 -1.74 13.09
CA ARG A 239 -18.39 -1.42 11.81
C ARG A 239 -19.19 -0.13 11.97
N TYR A 240 -18.87 0.87 11.15
CA TYR A 240 -19.73 2.00 10.88
C TYR A 240 -20.45 1.81 9.55
N THR A 241 -21.78 1.82 9.58
CA THR A 241 -22.62 1.82 8.37
C THR A 241 -23.09 3.24 8.12
N SER A 242 -22.63 3.83 7.02
CA SER A 242 -22.96 5.22 6.69
C SER A 242 -24.46 5.41 6.46
N THR A 243 -25.01 6.45 7.09
CA THR A 243 -26.36 6.94 6.83
C THR A 243 -26.39 8.08 5.82
N ASP A 244 -25.22 8.56 5.36
CA ASP A 244 -25.13 9.58 4.33
C ASP A 244 -25.31 8.94 2.95
N PRO A 245 -26.37 9.27 2.19
CA PRO A 245 -26.55 8.76 0.84
C PRO A 245 -25.46 9.20 -0.15
N ALA A 246 -24.73 10.29 0.14
CA ALA A 246 -23.61 10.74 -0.68
C ALA A 246 -22.34 9.90 -0.49
N ALA A 247 -22.18 9.26 0.67
CA ALA A 247 -21.04 8.43 1.02
C ALA A 247 -21.49 7.05 1.55
N PRO A 248 -22.14 6.22 0.72
CA PRO A 248 -22.69 4.94 1.17
C PRO A 248 -21.60 3.90 1.42
N GLY A 249 -21.82 3.03 2.41
CA GLY A 249 -20.95 1.88 2.64
C GLY A 249 -20.78 1.52 4.11
N ASP A 250 -19.98 0.48 4.32
CA ASP A 250 -19.53 0.04 5.62
C ASP A 250 -18.02 0.29 5.76
N PHE A 251 -17.62 0.86 6.89
CA PHE A 251 -16.26 1.31 7.16
C PHE A 251 -15.78 0.75 8.50
N LEU A 252 -14.47 0.59 8.64
CA LEU A 252 -13.87 0.50 9.98
C LEU A 252 -13.93 1.89 10.60
N GLU A 253 -14.41 2.01 11.83
CA GLU A 253 -14.38 3.25 12.62
C GLU A 253 -13.51 3.03 13.86
N ILE A 254 -12.65 4.00 14.17
CA ILE A 254 -11.80 4.01 15.37
C ILE A 254 -11.80 5.40 16.01
N ALA A 255 -11.92 5.45 17.33
CA ALA A 255 -11.75 6.68 18.10
C ALA A 255 -10.30 6.82 18.56
N CYS A 256 -9.65 7.90 18.13
CA CYS A 256 -8.27 8.26 18.45
C CYS A 256 -8.10 9.77 18.27
N ALA A 257 -7.67 10.48 19.32
CA ALA A 257 -7.66 11.93 19.31
C ALA A 257 -6.58 12.54 18.38
N GLY A 258 -6.91 13.65 17.70
CA GLY A 258 -5.91 14.51 17.03
C GLY A 258 -5.45 14.11 15.63
N TYR A 259 -6.17 13.22 14.94
CA TYR A 259 -5.90 12.83 13.56
C TYR A 259 -6.50 13.82 12.56
N VAL A 260 -5.77 14.92 12.33
CA VAL A 260 -6.14 16.01 11.40
C VAL A 260 -5.66 15.74 9.97
N GLY A 261 -5.93 16.69 9.05
CA GLY A 261 -5.45 16.65 7.67
C GLY A 261 -3.95 16.35 7.57
N GLY A 262 -3.56 15.47 6.65
CA GLY A 262 -2.21 14.92 6.53
C GLY A 262 -2.08 13.49 7.06
N THR A 263 -2.92 13.10 8.03
CA THR A 263 -2.91 11.73 8.59
C THR A 263 -3.45 10.66 7.63
N SER A 264 -4.23 11.07 6.62
CA SER A 264 -4.72 10.25 5.51
C SER A 264 -3.68 9.27 4.98
N GLY A 265 -4.10 8.04 4.66
CA GLY A 265 -3.20 6.97 4.21
C GLY A 265 -2.38 6.31 5.32
N GLY A 266 -2.40 6.85 6.54
CA GLY A 266 -1.83 6.21 7.73
C GLY A 266 -2.53 4.89 8.09
N PRO A 267 -1.83 3.88 8.62
CA PRO A 267 -2.38 2.53 8.74
C PRO A 267 -3.18 2.30 10.03
N PHE A 268 -4.14 1.39 9.91
CA PHE A 268 -4.75 0.65 11.01
C PHE A 268 -4.00 -0.67 11.15
N LEU A 269 -3.30 -0.86 12.27
CA LEU A 269 -2.43 -2.01 12.48
C LEU A 269 -2.96 -2.93 13.59
N VAL A 270 -3.06 -4.22 13.27
CA VAL A 270 -3.30 -5.30 14.25
C VAL A 270 -2.09 -6.23 14.31
N ARG A 271 -2.01 -7.05 15.35
CA ARG A 271 -0.97 -8.08 15.43
C ARG A 271 -1.31 -9.23 14.49
N GLY A 272 -0.38 -9.53 13.57
CA GLY A 272 -0.38 -10.73 12.76
C GLY A 272 0.68 -11.72 13.25
N ASP A 273 0.84 -12.83 12.52
CA ASP A 273 1.79 -13.88 12.87
C ASP A 273 3.26 -13.39 12.82
N ASP A 274 3.59 -12.57 11.81
CA ASP A 274 4.93 -12.03 11.55
C ASP A 274 5.06 -10.53 11.88
N GLY A 275 4.35 -10.06 12.91
CA GLY A 275 4.44 -8.68 13.40
C GLY A 275 3.12 -7.93 13.33
N TYR A 276 3.05 -6.91 12.47
CA TYR A 276 1.80 -6.15 12.24
C TYR A 276 1.23 -6.46 10.85
N GLU A 277 -0.08 -6.40 10.78
CA GLU A 277 -0.89 -6.48 9.57
C GLU A 277 -1.68 -5.18 9.40
N VAL A 278 -1.74 -4.67 8.17
CA VAL A 278 -2.51 -3.48 7.81
C VAL A 278 -3.94 -3.90 7.47
N ILE A 279 -4.90 -3.52 8.30
CA ILE A 279 -6.33 -3.85 8.10
C ILE A 279 -7.14 -2.69 7.51
N GLY A 280 -6.50 -1.54 7.33
CA GLY A 280 -7.11 -0.32 6.83
C GLY A 280 -6.09 0.81 6.71
N VAL A 281 -6.48 1.86 6.00
CA VAL A 281 -5.81 3.16 5.94
C VAL A 281 -6.79 4.28 6.32
N ILE A 282 -6.32 5.36 6.94
CA ILE A 282 -7.13 6.55 7.23
C ILE A 282 -7.66 7.11 5.90
N GLY A 283 -8.97 6.99 5.72
CA GLY A 283 -9.67 7.27 4.47
C GLY A 283 -11.13 6.81 4.55
N GLY A 284 -11.77 6.66 3.41
CA GLY A 284 -13.13 6.15 3.32
C GLY A 284 -14.16 7.23 3.58
N TYR A 285 -15.05 6.99 4.55
CA TYR A 285 -16.13 7.91 4.89
C TYR A 285 -15.58 9.32 5.10
N HIS A 286 -16.05 10.28 4.29
CA HIS A 286 -15.56 11.66 4.22
C HIS A 286 -14.02 11.77 4.34
N THR A 287 -13.28 10.99 3.55
CA THR A 287 -11.79 11.00 3.50
C THR A 287 -11.09 10.64 4.80
N GLY A 288 -11.76 9.89 5.69
CA GLY A 288 -11.22 9.52 6.99
C GLY A 288 -11.98 10.14 8.16
N GLY A 289 -13.05 10.89 7.92
CA GLY A 289 -13.99 11.38 8.92
C GLY A 289 -14.12 12.90 8.95
N ASP A 290 -15.16 13.38 9.63
CA ASP A 290 -15.46 14.81 9.74
C ASP A 290 -14.78 15.49 10.94
N THR A 291 -14.22 14.70 11.87
CA THR A 291 -13.64 15.22 13.11
C THR A 291 -12.24 14.66 13.31
N PRO A 292 -11.32 15.39 13.96
CA PRO A 292 -9.97 14.90 14.23
C PRO A 292 -9.91 13.65 15.13
N ASP A 293 -10.99 13.34 15.85
CA ASP A 293 -10.95 12.37 16.93
C ASP A 293 -11.50 10.99 16.53
N ILE A 294 -12.20 10.92 15.39
CA ILE A 294 -12.77 9.70 14.85
C ILE A 294 -12.24 9.50 13.44
N SER A 295 -11.52 8.39 13.23
CA SER A 295 -10.98 8.03 11.92
C SER A 295 -11.72 6.85 11.32
N TYR A 296 -11.81 6.83 10.00
CA TYR A 296 -12.43 5.76 9.23
C TYR A 296 -11.44 5.07 8.30
N SER A 297 -11.81 3.87 7.84
CA SER A 297 -11.17 3.21 6.72
C SER A 297 -12.17 2.51 5.82
N SER A 298 -11.96 2.61 4.51
CA SER A 298 -12.60 1.73 3.53
C SER A 298 -12.28 0.27 3.85
N TYR A 299 -13.27 -0.61 3.71
CA TYR A 299 -13.06 -2.03 4.01
C TYR A 299 -12.17 -2.70 2.96
N PHE A 300 -11.11 -3.36 3.40
CA PHE A 300 -10.20 -4.10 2.54
C PHE A 300 -10.84 -5.43 2.09
N GLY A 301 -11.40 -5.43 0.88
CA GLY A 301 -12.07 -6.58 0.26
C GLY A 301 -11.33 -7.12 -0.97
N ASP A 302 -12.04 -7.92 -1.75
CA ASP A 302 -11.50 -8.54 -2.98
C ASP A 302 -11.09 -7.47 -4.02
N ASP A 303 -11.78 -6.33 -4.06
CA ASP A 303 -11.41 -5.19 -4.90
C ASP A 303 -9.98 -4.68 -4.63
N LEU A 304 -9.50 -4.72 -3.37
CA LEU A 304 -8.11 -4.37 -3.04
C LEU A 304 -7.13 -5.48 -3.44
N VAL A 305 -7.56 -6.75 -3.42
CA VAL A 305 -6.74 -7.87 -3.90
C VAL A 305 -6.45 -7.70 -5.39
N ASP A 306 -7.48 -7.39 -6.17
CA ASP A 306 -7.35 -7.14 -7.61
C ASP A 306 -6.43 -5.94 -7.88
N LEU A 307 -6.64 -4.83 -7.16
CA LEU A 307 -5.79 -3.64 -7.28
C LEU A 307 -4.33 -3.91 -6.89
N PHE A 308 -4.10 -4.74 -5.87
CA PHE A 308 -2.77 -5.16 -5.48
C PHE A 308 -2.13 -6.07 -6.55
N ALA A 309 -2.90 -6.99 -7.14
CA ALA A 309 -2.43 -7.85 -8.22
C ALA A 309 -2.04 -7.03 -9.46
N ASP A 310 -2.88 -6.07 -9.87
CA ASP A 310 -2.58 -5.12 -10.93
C ASP A 310 -1.28 -4.37 -10.64
N ALA A 311 -1.10 -3.91 -9.39
CA ALA A 311 0.12 -3.24 -8.96
C ALA A 311 1.34 -4.16 -8.97
N VAL A 312 1.22 -5.46 -8.70
CA VAL A 312 2.31 -6.45 -8.79
C VAL A 312 2.68 -6.75 -10.24
N GLU A 313 1.70 -7.05 -11.07
CA GLU A 313 1.86 -7.37 -12.50
C GLU A 313 2.27 -6.15 -13.32
N GLY A 314 2.03 -4.96 -12.76
CA GLY A 314 2.29 -3.70 -13.42
C GLY A 314 1.27 -3.44 -14.52
N ALA A 315 0.00 -3.77 -14.30
CA ALA A 315 -1.06 -3.36 -15.22
C ALA A 315 -1.01 -1.85 -15.47
N ALA A 316 -1.59 -1.39 -16.57
CA ALA A 316 -1.72 0.04 -16.82
C ALA A 316 -2.64 0.64 -15.74
N PRO A 317 -2.21 1.68 -15.00
CA PRO A 317 -3.06 2.33 -14.01
C PRO A 317 -4.36 2.89 -14.59
N ALA A 318 -5.40 2.93 -13.75
CA ALA A 318 -6.63 3.64 -14.02
C ALA A 318 -6.38 5.16 -14.12
N GLU A 319 -7.13 5.84 -14.99
CA GLU A 319 -7.00 7.28 -15.25
C GLU A 319 -8.35 8.00 -15.09
N PRO A 320 -8.35 9.29 -14.71
CA PRO A 320 -9.58 10.09 -14.67
C PRO A 320 -10.31 10.08 -16.01
N GLY A 321 -11.59 9.69 -16.02
CA GLY A 321 -12.41 9.64 -17.23
C GLY A 321 -12.14 8.42 -18.15
N GLY A 322 -11.34 7.45 -17.69
CA GLY A 322 -10.99 6.23 -18.41
C GLY A 322 -12.04 5.11 -18.40
N GLY A 323 -13.32 5.43 -18.11
CA GLY A 323 -14.40 4.45 -18.11
C GLY A 323 -14.44 3.65 -19.43
N ARG A 324 -14.42 2.32 -19.32
CA ARG A 324 -14.78 1.41 -20.42
C ARG A 324 -16.28 1.25 -20.51
#